data_AF-A0A1B1UL17-F1
#
_entry.id   AF-A0A1B1UL17-F1
#
_cell.length_a   1.000
_cell.length_b   1.000
_cell.length_c   1.000
_cell.angle_alpha   90.00
_cell.angle_beta   90.00
_cell.angle_gamma   90.00
#
_symmetry.space_group_name_H-M   'P 1'
#
loop_
_entity.id
_entity.type
_entity.pdbx_description
1 polymer ?
#
loop_
_entity_poly.entity_id
_entity_poly.type
_entity_poly.pdbx_seq_one_letter_code
_entity_poly.pdbx_strand_id
1 'polypeptide(L)' 'MRKSLLALTLLSMSVSSNVAFAQQQRSGTAEEQKACTRDVQKFCRPVIDQGDFTILACLKENRPKISAACNQVLKNNGQ' A
#
# COMPACT_ATOMS: atom_id res chain seq x y z
N MET A 1 -40.37 -20.92 39.32
CA MET A 1 -39.62 -21.47 40.48
C MET A 1 -38.82 -22.68 40.03
N ARG A 2 -37.51 -22.62 40.28
CA ARG A 2 -36.55 -23.73 40.45
C ARG A 2 -36.33 -24.73 39.29
N LYS A 3 -35.03 -24.88 39.00
CA LYS A 3 -34.31 -26.01 38.38
C LYS A 3 -34.07 -25.87 36.88
N SER A 4 -32.89 -25.37 36.55
CA SER A 4 -32.02 -26.08 35.61
C SER A 4 -30.58 -25.87 36.07
N LEU A 5 -30.07 -26.96 36.64
CA LEU A 5 -28.73 -27.09 37.17
C LEU A 5 -27.73 -27.11 36.01
N LEU A 6 -26.61 -26.41 36.25
CA LEU A 6 -25.23 -26.72 35.87
C LEU A 6 -24.98 -27.74 34.75
N ALA A 7 -24.10 -27.29 33.85
CA ALA A 7 -23.27 -28.05 32.91
C ALA A 7 -23.89 -28.34 31.53
N LEU A 8 -23.55 -27.48 30.57
CA LEU A 8 -23.19 -27.97 29.24
C LEU A 8 -22.12 -27.05 28.63
N THR A 9 -20.96 -27.67 28.43
CA THR A 9 -19.75 -27.16 27.81
C THR A 9 -20.02 -26.52 26.45
N LEU A 10 -19.70 -25.23 26.28
CA LEU A 10 -19.57 -24.62 24.96
C LEU A 10 -18.12 -24.14 24.79
N LEU A 11 -17.38 -25.05 24.17
CA LEU A 11 -16.22 -24.89 23.31
C LEU A 11 -15.68 -23.45 23.18
N SER A 12 -14.46 -23.28 23.68
CA SER A 12 -13.56 -22.16 23.40
C SER A 12 -13.48 -21.91 21.88
N MET A 13 -14.28 -20.98 21.37
CA MET A 13 -14.02 -20.36 20.07
C MET A 13 -13.16 -19.14 20.34
N SER A 14 -11.86 -19.36 20.51
CA SER A 14 -10.88 -18.33 20.25
C SER A 14 -11.05 -17.92 18.79
N VAL A 15 -11.87 -16.89 18.54
CA VAL A 15 -11.84 -16.18 17.28
C VAL A 15 -10.49 -15.50 17.26
N SER A 16 -9.49 -16.22 16.74
CA SER A 16 -8.24 -15.62 16.31
C SER A 16 -8.64 -14.66 15.19
N SER A 17 -8.97 -13.44 15.58
CA SER A 17 -9.09 -12.32 14.67
C SER A 17 -7.70 -12.17 14.07
N ASN A 18 -7.45 -12.87 12.96
CA ASN A 18 -6.36 -12.54 12.07
C ASN A 18 -6.66 -11.13 11.59
N VAL A 19 -6.18 -10.12 12.34
CA VAL A 19 -6.04 -8.77 11.85
C VAL A 19 -5.05 -8.88 10.70
N ALA A 20 -5.60 -9.05 9.50
CA ALA A 20 -4.86 -8.86 8.27
C ALA A 20 -4.38 -7.41 8.32
N PHE A 21 -3.12 -7.20 8.71
CA PHE A 21 -2.47 -5.91 8.55
C PHE A 21 -2.68 -5.52 7.10
N ALA A 22 -3.26 -4.34 6.88
CA ALA A 22 -3.41 -3.76 5.57
C ALA A 22 -2.02 -3.73 4.92
N GLN A 23 -1.75 -4.69 4.04
CA GLN A 23 -0.56 -4.65 3.21
C GLN A 23 -0.86 -3.53 2.22
N GLN A 24 -0.38 -2.33 2.54
CA GLN A 24 -0.34 -1.20 1.62
C GLN A 24 0.54 -1.66 0.45
N GLN A 25 -0.09 -2.32 -0.52
CA GLN A 25 0.57 -2.94 -1.66
C GLN A 25 1.06 -1.80 -2.54
N ARG A 26 2.29 -1.34 -2.28
CA ARG A 26 2.96 -0.35 -3.12
C ARG A 26 3.19 -0.97 -4.49
N SER A 27 2.79 -0.25 -5.53
CA SER A 27 2.91 -0.64 -6.92
C SER A 27 4.38 -0.64 -7.37
N GLY A 28 4.73 -1.50 -8.32
CA GLY A 28 6.09 -1.66 -8.85
C GLY A 28 7.05 -2.44 -7.94
N THR A 29 8.21 -2.83 -8.46
CA THR A 29 9.24 -3.53 -7.68
C THR A 29 9.97 -2.59 -6.71
N ALA A 30 10.73 -3.15 -5.76
CA ALA A 30 11.52 -2.34 -4.83
C ALA A 30 12.58 -1.48 -5.58
N GLU A 31 13.13 -2.01 -6.66
CA GLU A 31 14.10 -1.32 -7.52
C GLU A 31 13.46 -0.16 -8.26
N GLU A 32 12.25 -0.36 -8.81
CA GLU A 32 11.47 0.66 -9.48
C GLU A 32 11.07 1.79 -8.53
N GLN A 33 10.59 1.43 -7.34
CA GLN A 33 10.27 2.40 -6.29
C GLN A 33 11.51 3.21 -5.91
N LYS A 34 12.65 2.55 -5.68
CA LYS A 34 13.92 3.21 -5.34
C LYS A 34 14.39 4.16 -6.44
N ALA A 35 14.23 3.79 -7.70
CA ALA A 35 14.58 4.65 -8.83
C ALA A 35 13.76 5.96 -8.84
N CYS A 36 12.50 5.90 -8.41
CA CYS A 36 11.60 7.05 -8.34
C CYS A 36 11.57 7.79 -7.00
N THR A 37 12.10 7.22 -5.90
CA THR A 37 11.98 7.80 -4.54
C THR A 37 12.39 9.27 -4.45
N ARG A 38 13.52 9.65 -5.05
CA ARG A 38 13.98 11.05 -4.99
C ARG A 38 13.06 11.99 -5.77
N ASP A 39 12.55 11.54 -6.91
CA ASP A 39 11.65 12.33 -7.74
C ASP A 39 10.30 12.52 -7.06
N VAL A 40 9.77 11.46 -6.43
CA VAL A 40 8.56 11.52 -5.61
C VAL A 40 8.74 12.50 -4.45
N GLN A 41 9.85 12.43 -3.72
CA GLN A 41 10.12 13.35 -2.61
C GLN A 41 10.27 14.82 -3.06
N LYS A 42 10.82 15.05 -4.26
CA LYS A 42 11.06 16.40 -4.78
C LYS A 42 9.83 17.03 -5.39
N PHE A 43 9.07 16.28 -6.20
CA PHE A 43 7.99 16.81 -7.02
C PHE A 43 6.59 16.43 -6.50
N CYS A 44 6.47 15.27 -5.84
CA CYS A 44 5.18 14.68 -5.45
C CYS A 44 4.96 14.62 -3.94
N ARG A 45 5.78 15.33 -3.15
CA ARG A 45 5.65 15.40 -1.69
C ARG A 45 4.23 15.74 -1.19
N PRO A 46 3.47 16.66 -1.83
CA PRO A 46 2.10 16.98 -1.39
C PRO A 46 1.11 15.82 -1.53
N VAL A 47 1.43 14.80 -2.34
CA VAL A 47 0.51 13.71 -2.69
C VAL A 47 1.02 12.32 -2.30
N ILE A 48 2.16 12.21 -1.60
CA ILE A 48 2.82 10.93 -1.30
C ILE A 48 1.98 9.98 -0.44
N ASP A 49 1.07 10.52 0.38
CA ASP A 49 0.18 9.74 1.25
C ASP A 49 -1.18 9.43 0.61
N GLN A 50 -1.39 9.85 -0.65
CA GLN A 50 -2.65 9.70 -1.38
C GLN A 50 -2.70 8.44 -2.25
N GLY A 51 -1.70 7.55 -2.12
CA GLY A 51 -1.62 6.28 -2.84
C GLY A 51 -0.89 6.33 -4.18
N ASP A 52 -0.57 5.14 -4.70
CA ASP A 52 0.36 5.01 -5.83
C ASP A 52 -0.17 5.57 -7.14
N PHE A 53 -1.48 5.48 -7.40
CA PHE A 53 -2.07 6.04 -8.61
C PHE A 53 -1.94 7.57 -8.65
N THR A 54 -2.08 8.22 -7.49
CA THR A 54 -1.89 9.68 -7.36
C THR A 54 -0.43 10.06 -7.55
N ILE A 55 0.49 9.27 -6.96
CA ILE A 55 1.93 9.46 -7.16
C ILE A 55 2.30 9.26 -8.64
N LEU A 56 1.75 8.23 -9.29
CA LEU A 56 1.97 7.95 -10.71
C LEU A 56 1.50 9.12 -11.58
N ALA A 57 0.30 9.66 -11.33
CA ALA A 57 -0.20 10.84 -12.04
C ALA A 57 0.76 12.03 -11.87
N CYS A 58 1.21 12.31 -10.64
CA CYS A 58 2.17 13.37 -10.38
C CYS A 58 3.52 13.17 -11.09
N LEU A 59 4.03 11.93 -11.12
CA LEU A 59 5.26 11.59 -11.85
C LEU A 59 5.09 11.79 -13.37
N LYS A 60 3.91 11.47 -13.92
CA LYS A 60 3.59 11.70 -15.35
C LYS A 60 3.50 13.19 -15.68
N GLU A 61 2.92 14.00 -14.82
CA GLU A 61 2.87 15.46 -14.99
C GLU A 61 4.29 16.08 -14.93
N ASN A 62 5.15 15.55 -14.06
CA ASN A 62 6.53 16.01 -13.90
C ASN A 62 7.53 15.25 -14.78
N ARG A 63 7.08 14.46 -15.76
CA ARG A 63 7.95 13.62 -16.62
C ARG A 63 9.16 14.34 -17.24
N PRO A 64 9.10 15.61 -17.68
CA PRO A 64 10.29 16.31 -18.18
C PRO A 64 11.29 16.72 -17.08
N LYS A 65 10.91 16.66 -15.80
CA LYS A 65 11.70 17.13 -14.64
C LYS A 65 12.23 15.99 -13.77
N ILE A 66 11.65 14.79 -13.85
CA ILE A 66 12.11 13.61 -13.10
C ILE A 66 13.43 13.07 -13.69
N SER A 67 14.13 12.26 -12.89
CA SER A 67 15.35 11.60 -13.35
C SER A 67 15.11 10.65 -14.53
N ALA A 68 16.17 10.41 -15.32
CA ALA A 68 16.13 9.45 -16.41
C ALA A 68 15.77 8.03 -15.92
N ALA A 69 16.24 7.64 -14.73
CA ALA A 69 15.94 6.35 -14.13
C ALA A 69 14.44 6.19 -13.84
N CYS A 70 13.81 7.17 -13.18
CA CYS A 70 12.37 7.10 -12.91
C CYS A 70 11.54 7.18 -14.20
N ASN A 71 11.94 8.00 -15.17
CA ASN A 71 11.27 8.04 -16.47
C ASN A 71 11.36 6.69 -17.21
N GLN A 72 12.48 5.96 -17.07
CA GLN A 72 12.61 4.62 -17.64
C GLN A 72 11.67 3.62 -16.98
N VAL A 73 11.49 3.68 -15.65
CA VAL A 73 10.49 2.87 -14.93
C VAL A 73 9.09 3.11 -15.49
N LEU A 74 8.71 4.38 -15.67
CA LEU A 74 7.41 4.72 -16.27
C LEU A 74 7.25 4.10 -17.66
N LYS A 75 8.27 4.21 -18.53
CA LYS A 75 8.25 3.62 -19.88
C LYS A 75 8.12 2.09 -19.85
N ASN A 76 8.89 1.42 -18.99
CA ASN A 76 8.87 -0.04 -18.87
C ASN A 76 7.49 -0.56 -18.42
N ASN A 77 6.73 0.27 -17.68
CA ASN A 77 5.39 -0.02 -17.20
C ASN A 77 4.27 0.59 -18.08
N GLY A 78 4.59 1.02 -19.31
CA GLY A 78 3.61 1.52 -20.28
C GLY A 78 2.96 2.87 -19.94
N GLN A 79 3.63 3.70 -19.12
CA GLN A 79 3.12 4.99 -18.65
C GLN A 79 3.57 6.17 -19.51
#